data_AF-A0AAW1B0W6-F1
#
_entry.id   AF-A0AAW1B0W6-F1
#
_cell.length_a   1.000
_cell.length_b   1.000
_cell.length_c   1.000
_cell.angle_alpha   90.00
_cell.angle_beta   90.00
_cell.angle_gamma   90.00
#
_symmetry.space_group_name_H-M   'P 1'
#
loop_
_entity.id
_entity.type
_entity.pdbx_description
1 polymer ?
#
loop_
_entity_poly.entity_id
_entity_poly.type
_entity_poly.pdbx_seq_one_letter_code
_entity_poly.pdbx_strand_id
1 'polypeptide(L)'
;MRDSTDVSSESDNAMTSSTVSKLAEARRTTYLSGRWVCDDHNGDTSIGITGPWITLPNKGDYSAYYNWVEEKKTTQGPDMEHNNPAYTISAALCYATQLTNILSLILDVNLPKKLYNSEFCGENLSRRKFTWAVKMLNANILYLCFSQHVNLDLLHPLHILRNLMYLVSPETEH
;
A
#
# COMPACT_ATOMS: atom_id res chain seq x y z
N MET A 1 45.15 -30.70 -30.19
CA MET A 1 43.75 -31.17 -30.09
C MET A 1 43.11 -30.33 -28.99
N ARG A 2 42.36 -29.27 -29.34
CA ARG A 2 41.71 -28.35 -28.38
C ARG A 2 40.39 -28.99 -27.96
N ASP A 3 40.23 -29.17 -26.66
CA ASP A 3 39.09 -29.83 -26.04
C ASP A 3 37.83 -28.94 -26.14
N SER A 4 36.70 -29.54 -26.53
CA SER A 4 35.43 -28.85 -26.86
C SER A 4 34.43 -28.85 -25.70
N THR A 5 34.89 -29.03 -24.48
CA THR A 5 34.04 -29.23 -23.28
C THR A 5 33.79 -27.97 -22.46
N ASP A 6 34.48 -26.86 -22.75
CA ASP A 6 34.46 -25.65 -21.91
C ASP A 6 33.39 -24.60 -22.30
N VAL A 7 32.67 -24.81 -23.41
CA VAL A 7 31.68 -23.83 -23.92
C VAL A 7 30.27 -24.06 -23.34
N SER A 8 29.99 -25.27 -22.84
CA SER A 8 28.63 -25.63 -22.39
C SER A 8 28.34 -25.14 -20.97
N SER A 9 29.34 -25.16 -20.08
CA SER A 9 29.23 -24.79 -18.66
C SER A 9 29.06 -23.28 -18.44
N GLU A 10 29.71 -22.44 -19.25
CA GLU A 10 29.53 -20.99 -19.21
C GLU A 10 28.15 -20.56 -19.71
N SER A 11 27.61 -21.24 -20.72
CA SER A 11 26.28 -20.91 -21.27
C SER A 11 25.15 -21.23 -20.29
N ASP A 12 25.26 -22.33 -19.54
CA ASP A 12 24.27 -22.74 -18.53
C ASP A 12 24.32 -21.83 -17.30
N ASN A 13 25.52 -21.39 -16.88
CA ASN A 13 25.68 -20.39 -15.82
C ASN A 13 25.18 -19.01 -16.23
N ALA A 14 25.40 -18.59 -17.48
CA ALA A 14 24.86 -17.35 -18.01
C ALA A 14 23.33 -17.40 -18.17
N MET A 15 22.75 -18.54 -18.56
CA MET A 15 21.30 -18.74 -18.64
C MET A 15 20.62 -18.77 -17.27
N THR A 16 21.23 -19.42 -16.28
CA THR A 16 20.74 -19.41 -14.90
C THR A 16 20.86 -18.01 -14.28
N SER A 17 21.94 -17.29 -14.53
CA SER A 17 22.08 -15.87 -14.13
C SER A 17 21.00 -14.98 -14.80
N SER A 18 20.78 -15.14 -16.12
CA SER A 18 19.76 -14.41 -16.88
C SER A 18 18.34 -14.65 -16.36
N THR A 19 17.99 -15.90 -16.06
CA THR A 19 16.67 -16.27 -15.54
C THR A 19 16.46 -15.77 -14.10
N VAL A 20 17.48 -15.84 -13.25
CA VAL A 20 17.45 -15.27 -11.89
C VAL A 20 17.26 -13.76 -11.94
N SER A 21 17.98 -13.05 -12.82
CA SER A 21 17.79 -11.60 -13.02
C SER A 21 16.38 -11.26 -13.50
N LYS A 22 15.83 -12.01 -14.47
CA LYS A 22 14.46 -11.83 -14.96
C LYS A 22 13.41 -12.11 -13.87
N LEU A 23 13.63 -13.11 -13.02
CA LEU A 23 12.76 -13.40 -11.86
C LEU A 23 12.83 -12.28 -10.82
N ALA A 24 14.03 -11.76 -10.55
CA ALA A 24 14.21 -10.65 -9.64
C ALA A 24 13.54 -9.36 -10.16
N GLU A 25 13.64 -9.10 -11.47
CA GLU A 25 12.95 -8.00 -12.14
C GLU A 25 11.43 -8.20 -12.13
N ALA A 26 10.94 -9.40 -12.44
CA ALA A 26 9.51 -9.72 -12.41
C ALA A 26 8.91 -9.52 -11.01
N ARG A 27 9.64 -9.90 -9.94
CA ARG A 27 9.22 -9.66 -8.54
C ARG A 27 9.10 -8.17 -8.20
N ARG A 28 9.82 -7.31 -8.92
CA ARG A 28 9.72 -5.85 -8.80
C ARG A 28 8.60 -5.26 -9.66
N THR A 29 7.94 -6.01 -10.53
CA THR A 29 6.85 -5.48 -11.35
C THR A 29 5.48 -5.83 -10.78
N THR A 30 4.58 -4.86 -10.65
CA THR A 30 3.18 -5.07 -10.23
C THR A 30 2.24 -4.47 -11.26
N TYR A 31 1.17 -5.18 -11.60
CA TYR A 31 0.12 -4.66 -12.48
C TYR A 31 -0.92 -3.90 -11.66
N LEU A 32 -1.06 -2.60 -11.91
CA LEU A 32 -1.94 -1.70 -11.18
C LEU A 32 -2.87 -0.98 -12.16
N SER A 33 -4.19 -1.17 -12.00
CA SER A 33 -5.21 -0.43 -12.76
C SER A 33 -4.97 -0.35 -14.28
N GLY A 34 -4.50 -1.43 -14.91
CA GLY A 34 -4.27 -1.48 -16.36
C GLY A 34 -2.82 -1.21 -16.80
N ARG A 35 -1.88 -1.02 -15.87
CA ARG A 35 -0.49 -0.65 -16.18
C ARG A 35 0.52 -1.46 -15.35
N TRP A 36 1.61 -1.89 -15.97
CA TRP A 36 2.77 -2.47 -15.27
C TRP A 36 3.64 -1.37 -14.67
N VAL A 37 3.99 -1.51 -13.39
CA VAL A 37 4.81 -0.55 -12.63
C VAL A 37 5.95 -1.30 -11.94
N CYS A 38 7.20 -0.84 -12.13
CA CYS A 38 8.38 -1.34 -11.43
C CYS A 38 8.44 -0.76 -10.01
N ASP A 39 8.94 -1.56 -9.06
CA ASP A 39 8.93 -1.29 -7.63
C ASP A 39 10.31 -1.54 -7.04
N ASP A 40 10.86 -0.51 -6.42
CA ASP A 40 12.16 -0.58 -5.76
C ASP A 40 12.06 -1.25 -4.36
N HIS A 41 10.84 -1.58 -3.90
CA HIS A 41 10.56 -2.02 -2.53
C HIS A 41 10.38 -3.53 -2.41
N ASN A 42 11.46 -4.28 -2.57
CA ASN A 42 11.69 -5.70 -2.18
C ASN A 42 10.54 -6.74 -2.38
N GLY A 43 9.48 -6.42 -3.13
CA GLY A 43 8.28 -7.23 -3.30
C GLY A 43 7.23 -7.13 -2.17
N ASP A 44 7.31 -6.17 -1.23
CA ASP A 44 6.33 -6.04 -0.15
C ASP A 44 5.04 -5.37 -0.65
N THR A 45 3.99 -6.17 -0.78
CA THR A 45 2.71 -5.77 -1.37
C THR A 45 1.76 -5.07 -0.38
N SER A 46 1.96 -5.25 0.93
CA SER A 46 1.10 -4.70 1.97
C SER A 46 1.87 -4.35 3.26
N ILE A 47 1.34 -3.41 4.03
CA ILE A 47 1.89 -2.96 5.32
C ILE A 47 0.85 -3.20 6.40
N GLY A 48 1.23 -3.84 7.51
CA GLY A 48 0.36 -4.13 8.65
C GLY A 48 0.38 -3.03 9.72
N ILE A 49 -0.78 -2.75 10.33
CA ILE A 49 -0.90 -1.78 11.44
C ILE A 49 -0.91 -2.48 12.79
N THR A 50 -1.72 -3.54 12.94
CA THR A 50 -1.87 -4.31 14.19
C THR A 50 -1.78 -5.82 13.88
N GLY A 51 -0.67 -6.24 13.27
CA GLY A 51 -0.45 -7.62 12.84
C GLY A 51 -0.95 -7.94 11.42
N PRO A 52 -0.87 -9.22 10.99
CA PRO A 52 -1.08 -9.62 9.60
C PRO A 52 -2.55 -9.55 9.12
N TRP A 53 -3.50 -9.32 10.03
CA TRP A 53 -4.94 -9.30 9.76
C TRP A 53 -5.47 -7.91 9.38
N ILE A 54 -4.71 -6.86 9.70
CA ILE A 54 -5.06 -5.45 9.45
C ILE A 54 -3.94 -4.86 8.59
N THR A 55 -4.07 -5.09 7.29
CA THR A 55 -3.06 -4.70 6.30
C THR A 55 -3.63 -3.77 5.27
N LEU A 56 -2.83 -2.79 4.86
CA LEU A 56 -3.14 -1.90 3.75
C LEU A 56 -2.26 -2.24 2.55
N PRO A 57 -2.80 -2.24 1.31
CA PRO A 57 -1.99 -2.31 0.10
C PRO A 57 -0.93 -1.19 0.10
N ASN A 58 0.34 -1.57 -0.10
CA ASN A 58 1.46 -0.62 -0.06
C ASN A 58 1.30 0.50 -1.10
N LYS A 59 0.76 0.15 -2.28
CA LYS A 59 0.61 1.05 -3.45
C LYS A 59 -0.77 1.69 -3.59
N GLY A 60 -1.64 1.54 -2.59
CA GLY A 60 -3.02 2.04 -2.65
C GLY A 60 -3.91 1.31 -3.67
N ASP A 61 -3.59 0.06 -4.00
CA ASP A 61 -4.47 -0.78 -4.83
C ASP A 61 -5.59 -1.40 -4.00
N TYR A 62 -6.75 -0.77 -4.03
CA TYR A 62 -7.95 -1.22 -3.33
C TYR A 62 -8.88 -2.07 -4.21
N SER A 63 -8.37 -2.67 -5.30
CA SER A 63 -9.17 -3.55 -6.18
C SER A 63 -9.87 -4.69 -5.42
N ALA A 64 -9.19 -5.31 -4.45
CA ALA A 64 -9.76 -6.34 -3.59
C ALA A 64 -10.97 -5.84 -2.78
N TYR A 65 -10.94 -4.59 -2.31
CA TYR A 65 -12.09 -3.96 -1.64
C TYR A 65 -13.27 -3.82 -2.61
N TYR A 66 -13.02 -3.24 -3.79
CA TYR A 66 -14.09 -2.98 -4.76
C TYR A 66 -14.74 -4.28 -5.26
N ASN A 67 -13.93 -5.27 -5.60
CA ASN A 67 -14.41 -6.55 -6.12
C ASN A 67 -15.32 -7.23 -5.09
N TRP A 68 -14.88 -7.28 -3.83
CA TRP A 68 -15.66 -7.89 -2.76
C TRP A 68 -16.96 -7.12 -2.47
N VAL A 69 -16.93 -5.79 -2.46
CA VAL A 69 -18.14 -4.97 -2.23
C VAL A 69 -19.16 -5.14 -3.36
N GLU A 70 -18.73 -5.26 -4.61
CA GLU A 70 -19.64 -5.52 -5.73
C GLU A 70 -20.17 -6.96 -5.71
N GLU A 71 -19.34 -7.95 -5.37
CA GLU A 71 -19.76 -9.36 -5.23
C GLU A 71 -20.79 -9.54 -4.11
N LYS A 72 -20.58 -8.92 -2.94
CA LYS A 72 -21.53 -8.96 -1.83
C LYS A 72 -22.92 -8.44 -2.20
N LYS A 73 -23.02 -7.43 -3.08
CA LYS A 73 -24.34 -6.93 -3.55
C LYS A 73 -25.13 -7.99 -4.31
N THR A 74 -24.44 -8.94 -4.93
CA THR A 74 -25.06 -10.00 -5.75
C THR A 74 -25.39 -11.25 -4.96
N THR A 75 -24.78 -11.46 -3.79
CA THR A 75 -24.86 -12.71 -3.03
C THR A 75 -25.53 -12.47 -1.67
N GLN A 76 -26.78 -12.93 -1.49
CA GLN A 76 -27.52 -12.85 -0.21
C GLN A 76 -27.21 -14.04 0.73
N GLY A 77 -25.94 -14.36 0.92
CA GLY A 77 -25.50 -15.45 1.82
C GLY A 77 -25.01 -14.92 3.18
N PRO A 78 -25.05 -15.74 4.25
CA PRO A 78 -24.47 -15.37 5.54
C PRO A 78 -22.95 -15.13 5.42
N ASP A 79 -22.47 -13.98 5.93
CA ASP A 79 -21.05 -13.60 6.00
C ASP A 79 -20.30 -14.59 6.93
N MET A 80 -19.75 -15.66 6.35
CA MET A 80 -18.93 -16.64 7.08
C MET A 80 -17.43 -16.55 6.76
N GLU A 81 -17.01 -15.59 5.94
CA GLU A 81 -15.61 -15.47 5.55
C GLU A 81 -14.79 -14.72 6.60
N HIS A 82 -13.97 -15.47 7.35
CA HIS A 82 -13.03 -14.95 8.35
C HIS A 82 -11.95 -14.01 7.76
N ASN A 83 -11.82 -13.90 6.44
CA ASN A 83 -10.82 -13.09 5.74
C ASN A 83 -11.47 -12.16 4.70
N ASN A 84 -12.37 -11.29 5.16
CA ASN A 84 -12.99 -10.30 4.29
C ASN A 84 -12.01 -9.13 4.01
N PRO A 85 -11.55 -8.93 2.76
CA PRO A 85 -10.64 -7.84 2.42
C PRO A 85 -11.26 -6.46 2.67
N ALA A 86 -12.57 -6.31 2.56
CA ALA A 86 -13.24 -5.05 2.84
C ALA A 86 -13.14 -4.67 4.32
N TYR A 87 -13.33 -5.63 5.24
CA TYR A 87 -13.15 -5.37 6.67
C TYR A 87 -11.70 -5.08 7.04
N THR A 88 -10.75 -5.87 6.53
CA THR A 88 -9.32 -5.65 6.76
C THR A 88 -8.87 -4.27 6.29
N ILE A 89 -9.22 -3.89 5.05
CA ILE A 89 -8.85 -2.60 4.47
C ILE A 89 -9.56 -1.45 5.18
N SER A 90 -10.86 -1.56 5.45
CA SER A 90 -11.61 -0.55 6.20
C SER A 90 -11.05 -0.33 7.60
N ALA A 91 -10.75 -1.40 8.34
CA ALA A 91 -10.13 -1.30 9.66
C ALA A 91 -8.76 -0.60 9.58
N ALA A 92 -7.93 -0.99 8.61
CA ALA A 92 -6.61 -0.36 8.42
C ALA A 92 -6.73 1.14 8.12
N LEU A 93 -7.65 1.53 7.23
CA LEU A 93 -7.92 2.95 6.92
C LEU A 93 -8.51 3.70 8.12
N CYS A 94 -9.36 3.07 8.92
CA CYS A 94 -9.92 3.63 10.14
C CYS A 94 -8.79 3.91 11.17
N TYR A 95 -7.85 3.00 11.36
CA TYR A 95 -6.68 3.22 12.22
C TYR A 95 -5.72 4.28 11.67
N ALA A 96 -5.44 4.28 10.37
CA ALA A 96 -4.62 5.32 9.75
C ALA A 96 -5.24 6.71 9.92
N THR A 97 -6.57 6.82 9.80
CA THR A 97 -7.32 8.07 10.04
C THR A 97 -7.20 8.51 11.50
N GLN A 98 -7.40 7.58 12.45
CA GLN A 98 -7.24 7.87 13.88
C GLN A 98 -5.84 8.38 14.21
N LEU A 99 -4.81 7.69 13.73
CA LEU A 99 -3.42 8.08 13.92
C LEU A 99 -3.14 9.46 13.32
N THR A 100 -3.59 9.72 12.09
CA THR A 100 -3.43 11.02 11.42
C THR A 100 -4.05 12.15 12.24
N ASN A 101 -5.27 11.96 12.76
CA ASN A 101 -5.97 12.93 13.59
C ASN A 101 -5.29 13.16 14.95
N ILE A 102 -4.72 12.11 15.56
CA ILE A 102 -3.95 12.22 16.80
C ILE A 102 -2.63 12.98 16.55
N LEU A 103 -1.91 12.63 15.49
CA LEU A 103 -0.67 13.32 15.13
C LEU A 103 -0.92 14.79 14.82
N SER A 104 -1.98 15.13 14.09
CA SER A 104 -2.32 16.52 13.82
C SER A 104 -2.61 17.32 15.09
N LEU A 105 -3.24 16.68 16.09
CA LEU A 105 -3.49 17.30 17.38
C LEU A 105 -2.19 17.52 18.17
N ILE A 106 -1.32 16.51 18.23
CA ILE A 106 -0.03 16.58 18.96
C ILE A 106 0.90 17.63 18.33
N LEU A 107 0.93 17.70 17.00
CA LEU A 107 1.81 18.59 16.24
C LEU A 107 1.21 20.00 16.06
N ASP A 108 0.01 20.26 16.57
CA ASP A 108 -0.74 21.50 16.41
C ASP A 108 -0.90 21.94 14.94
N VAL A 109 -1.23 20.98 14.06
CA VAL A 109 -1.43 21.20 12.63
C VAL A 109 -2.90 21.03 12.26
N ASN A 110 -3.50 22.08 11.68
CA ASN A 110 -4.86 22.01 11.15
C ASN A 110 -4.92 21.26 9.82
N LEU A 111 -5.62 20.12 9.80
CA LEU A 111 -5.76 19.30 8.59
C LEU A 111 -6.67 19.97 7.53
N PRO A 112 -6.31 19.93 6.25
CA PRO A 112 -7.05 20.60 5.18
C PRO A 112 -8.35 19.88 4.79
N LYS A 113 -8.49 18.59 5.09
CA LYS A 113 -9.70 17.80 4.83
C LYS A 113 -10.30 17.30 6.13
N LYS A 114 -11.60 17.52 6.28
CA LYS A 114 -12.34 17.03 7.44
C LYS A 114 -12.67 15.55 7.21
N LEU A 115 -12.00 14.67 7.95
CA LEU A 115 -12.21 13.23 7.88
C LEU A 115 -12.43 12.66 9.27
N TYR A 116 -13.60 12.05 9.47
CA TYR A 116 -13.98 11.46 10.74
C TYR A 116 -13.51 10.00 10.81
N ASN A 117 -13.15 9.54 12.01
CA ASN A 117 -12.73 8.15 12.23
C ASN A 117 -13.81 7.14 11.79
N SER A 118 -15.09 7.51 11.94
CA SER A 118 -16.23 6.66 11.56
C SER A 118 -16.40 6.46 10.05
N GLU A 119 -15.72 7.23 9.19
CA GLU A 119 -15.91 7.17 7.73
C GLU A 119 -15.63 5.77 7.17
N PHE A 120 -14.63 5.06 7.68
CA PHE A 120 -14.27 3.70 7.26
C PHE A 120 -14.82 2.59 8.15
N CYS A 121 -15.39 2.95 9.31
CA CYS A 121 -15.78 1.99 10.34
C CYS A 121 -17.29 1.59 10.24
N GLY A 122 -18.03 2.10 9.26
CA GLY A 122 -19.46 1.81 9.03
C GLY A 122 -19.73 0.72 7.98
N GLU A 123 -20.89 0.80 7.33
CA GLU A 123 -21.23 -0.06 6.19
C GLU A 123 -20.26 0.14 5.02
N ASN A 124 -20.14 -0.89 4.16
CA ASN A 124 -19.26 -0.84 3.01
C ASN A 124 -19.60 0.35 2.09
N LEU A 125 -18.60 1.17 1.83
CA LEU A 125 -18.71 2.36 1.00
C LEU A 125 -18.79 1.95 -0.48
N SER A 126 -19.58 2.70 -1.25
CA SER A 126 -19.50 2.59 -2.71
C SER A 126 -18.10 2.97 -3.20
N ARG A 127 -17.65 2.39 -4.32
CA ARG A 127 -16.32 2.69 -4.91
C ARG A 127 -16.04 4.19 -4.98
N ARG A 128 -17.02 5.01 -5.38
CA ARG A 128 -16.86 6.47 -5.45
C ARG A 128 -16.63 7.11 -4.08
N LYS A 129 -17.44 6.78 -3.08
CA LYS A 129 -17.31 7.32 -1.71
C LYS A 129 -15.99 6.87 -1.09
N PHE A 130 -15.67 5.59 -1.20
CA PHE A 130 -14.43 5.01 -0.71
C PHE A 130 -13.20 5.72 -1.30
N THR A 131 -13.16 5.84 -2.63
CA THR A 131 -12.04 6.51 -3.33
C THR A 131 -11.89 7.96 -2.88
N TRP A 132 -13.01 8.65 -2.66
CA TRP A 132 -12.98 10.04 -2.19
C TRP A 132 -12.48 10.16 -0.75
N ALA A 133 -12.93 9.28 0.15
CA ALA A 133 -12.46 9.23 1.55
C ALA A 133 -10.96 8.93 1.62
N VAL A 134 -10.46 7.94 0.87
CA VAL A 134 -9.04 7.62 0.76
C VAL A 134 -8.23 8.81 0.25
N LYS A 135 -8.71 9.51 -0.78
CA LYS A 135 -8.03 10.72 -1.29
C LYS A 135 -7.93 11.83 -0.24
N MET A 136 -8.96 12.02 0.59
CA MET A 136 -8.90 12.98 1.68
C MET A 136 -7.88 12.58 2.74
N LEU A 137 -7.83 11.31 3.10
CA LEU A 137 -6.84 10.79 4.03
C LEU A 137 -5.42 11.01 3.49
N ASN A 138 -5.16 10.65 2.23
CA ASN A 138 -3.86 10.88 1.58
C ASN A 138 -3.45 12.35 1.61
N ALA A 139 -4.40 13.25 1.31
CA ALA A 139 -4.15 14.69 1.34
C ALA A 139 -3.79 15.18 2.75
N ASN A 140 -4.48 14.71 3.79
CA ASN A 140 -4.17 15.06 5.17
C ASN A 140 -2.81 14.54 5.62
N ILE A 141 -2.47 13.29 5.27
CA ILE A 141 -1.17 12.69 5.62
C ILE A 141 -0.04 13.43 4.93
N LEU A 142 -0.15 13.69 3.63
CA LEU A 142 0.85 14.47 2.90
C LEU A 142 0.99 15.88 3.49
N TYR A 143 -0.12 16.52 3.83
CA TYR A 143 -0.10 17.84 4.46
C TYR A 143 0.68 17.82 5.77
N LEU A 144 0.46 16.83 6.65
CA LEU A 144 1.26 16.66 7.87
C LEU A 144 2.74 16.46 7.56
N CYS A 145 3.07 15.59 6.59
CA CYS A 145 4.45 15.34 6.18
C CYS A 145 5.12 16.64 5.72
N PHE A 146 4.44 17.47 4.92
CA PHE A 146 4.94 18.76 4.48
C PHE A 146 5.09 19.75 5.64
N SER A 147 4.13 19.79 6.57
CA SER A 147 4.19 20.64 7.76
C SER A 147 5.34 20.29 8.71
N GLN A 148 5.78 19.03 8.71
CA GLN A 148 6.93 18.55 9.49
C GLN A 148 8.21 18.42 8.67
N HIS A 149 8.26 19.02 7.48
CA HIS A 149 9.45 19.05 6.62
C HIS A 149 10.02 17.68 6.24
N VAL A 150 9.18 16.65 6.16
CA VAL A 150 9.59 15.33 5.66
C VAL A 150 10.09 15.47 4.21
N ASN A 151 11.22 14.83 3.89
CA ASN A 151 11.81 14.87 2.55
C ASN A 151 10.80 14.45 1.47
N LEU A 152 10.56 15.35 0.51
CA LEU A 152 9.57 15.18 -0.57
C LEU A 152 9.89 14.00 -1.49
N ASP A 153 11.17 13.65 -1.65
CA ASP A 153 11.59 12.53 -2.51
C ASP A 153 11.18 11.17 -1.95
N LEU A 154 10.88 11.10 -0.65
CA LEU A 154 10.41 9.88 0.02
C LEU A 154 8.89 9.71 -0.03
N LEU A 155 8.16 10.80 -0.28
CA LEU A 155 6.70 10.83 -0.15
C LEU A 155 6.02 10.41 -1.44
N HIS A 156 4.96 9.62 -1.31
CA HIS A 156 4.16 9.19 -2.45
C HIS A 156 2.66 9.35 -2.19
N PRO A 157 1.87 9.93 -3.13
CA PRO A 157 0.45 10.25 -2.87
C PRO A 157 -0.48 9.06 -2.60
N LEU A 158 -0.04 7.84 -2.87
CA LEU A 158 -0.82 6.62 -2.67
C LEU A 158 -0.32 5.76 -1.49
N HIS A 159 0.81 6.11 -0.87
CA HIS A 159 1.45 5.27 0.15
C HIS A 159 1.11 5.77 1.57
N ILE A 160 -0.13 5.56 2.00
CA ILE A 160 -0.66 6.04 3.30
C ILE A 160 0.28 5.70 4.47
N LEU A 161 0.50 4.40 4.72
CA LEU A 161 1.20 3.96 5.92
C LEU A 161 2.68 4.31 5.86
N ARG A 162 3.26 4.30 4.67
CA ARG A 162 4.67 4.64 4.50
C ARG A 162 4.95 6.13 4.72
N ASN A 163 4.09 7.01 4.21
CA ASN A 163 4.22 8.43 4.48
C ASN A 163 4.09 8.70 6.00
N LEU A 164 3.16 8.02 6.68
CA LEU A 164 3.06 8.07 8.14
C LEU A 164 4.31 7.54 8.83
N MET A 165 4.92 6.46 8.34
CA MET A 165 6.19 5.95 8.89
C MET A 165 7.33 6.96 8.75
N TYR A 166 7.43 7.66 7.61
CA TYR A 166 8.43 8.73 7.45
C TYR A 166 8.18 9.90 8.40
N LEU A 167 6.91 10.27 8.60
CA LEU A 167 6.54 11.34 9.54
C LEU A 167 6.92 11.05 11.00
N VAL A 168 6.85 9.78 11.43
CA VAL A 168 7.15 9.38 12.83
C VAL A 168 8.56 8.80 13.00
N SER A 169 9.33 8.70 11.92
CA SER A 169 10.68 8.13 11.98
C SER A 169 11.62 9.09 12.73
N PRO A 170 12.40 8.62 13.70
CA PRO A 170 13.36 9.47 14.41
C PRO A 170 14.53 9.92 13.50
N GLU A 171 14.69 9.32 12.32
CA GLU A 171 15.80 9.60 11.40
C GLU A 171 15.55 10.75 10.43
N THR A 172 14.45 11.52 10.57
CA THR A 172 14.21 12.72 9.75
C THR A 172 14.95 13.97 10.23
N GLU A 173 15.91 13.84 11.15
CA GLU A 173 16.91 14.89 11.36
C GLU A 173 17.83 14.94 10.14
N HIS A 174 17.58 15.87 9.22
CA HIS A 174 18.57 16.75 8.55
C HIS A 174 17.93 17.63 7.48
#